data_AF-A0A9W7GNK8-F1
#
_entry.id   AF-A0A9W7GNK8-F1
#
_cell.length_a   1.000
_cell.length_b   1.000
_cell.length_c   1.000
_cell.angle_alpha   90.00
_cell.angle_beta   90.00
_cell.angle_gamma   90.00
#
_symmetry.space_group_name_H-M   'P 1'
#
loop_
_entity.id
_entity.type
_entity.pdbx_description
1 polymer ?
#
loop_
_entity_poly.entity_id
_entity_poly.type
_entity_poly.pdbx_seq_one_letter_code
_entity_poly.pdbx_strand_id
1 'polypeptide(L)'
;MSFRISSRLLFRATSSIRAGAPKRADVDLSMSKWWAAFKHQDGLVTQHLSPFEQQALMPWVRTWPKRLYEKFVASVFDWAPSLGLMYAIVEWSEWKHHDIAHHHRD
;
A
#
# COMPACT_ATOMS: atom_id res chain seq x y z
N MET A 1 -24.71 5.13 -35.54
CA MET A 1 -24.44 5.05 -34.10
C MET A 1 -23.87 3.67 -33.80
N SER A 2 -22.59 3.56 -33.45
CA SER A 2 -21.93 2.28 -33.17
C SER A 2 -21.73 2.14 -31.67
N PHE A 3 -22.46 1.21 -31.04
CA PHE A 3 -22.29 0.84 -29.64
C PHE A 3 -21.20 -0.24 -29.54
N ARG A 4 -20.04 0.10 -28.99
CA ARG A 4 -19.02 -0.89 -28.60
C ARG A 4 -19.35 -1.42 -27.20
N ILE A 5 -19.81 -2.67 -27.15
CA ILE A 5 -19.94 -3.42 -25.90
C ILE A 5 -18.53 -3.87 -25.48
N SER A 6 -17.98 -3.23 -24.45
CA SER A 6 -16.71 -3.62 -23.84
C SER A 6 -16.95 -4.80 -22.90
N SER A 7 -16.77 -6.01 -23.40
CA SER A 7 -16.75 -7.22 -22.59
C SER A 7 -15.50 -7.23 -21.70
N ARG A 8 -15.61 -6.67 -20.50
CA ARG A 8 -14.63 -6.87 -19.42
C ARG A 8 -14.72 -8.33 -18.97
N LEU A 9 -13.84 -9.17 -19.54
CA LEU A 9 -13.57 -10.50 -19.03
C LEU A 9 -13.05 -10.39 -17.59
N LEU A 10 -13.95 -10.60 -16.63
CA LEU A 10 -13.60 -10.80 -15.23
C LEU A 10 -12.91 -12.16 -15.10
N PHE A 11 -11.58 -12.16 -15.24
CA PHE A 11 -10.77 -13.29 -14.78
C PHE A 11 -10.81 -13.33 -13.25
N ARG A 12 -11.77 -14.07 -12.70
CA ARG A 12 -11.78 -14.46 -11.30
C ARG A 12 -10.69 -15.51 -11.11
N ALA A 13 -9.51 -15.08 -10.63
CA ALA A 13 -8.45 -15.98 -10.23
C ALA A 13 -8.87 -16.75 -8.97
N THR A 14 -9.47 -17.92 -9.14
CA THR A 14 -9.61 -18.90 -8.06
C THR A 14 -8.25 -19.56 -7.84
N SER A 15 -7.51 -19.10 -6.84
CA SER A 15 -6.28 -19.76 -6.38
C SER A 15 -6.62 -21.03 -5.60
N SER A 16 -6.95 -22.11 -6.30
CA SER A 16 -6.88 -23.44 -5.68
C SER A 16 -5.41 -23.73 -5.38
N ILE A 17 -5.04 -23.71 -4.10
CA ILE A 17 -3.76 -24.23 -3.61
C ILE A 17 -3.74 -25.73 -3.92
N ARG A 18 -3.16 -26.12 -5.06
CA ARG A 18 -2.83 -27.52 -5.34
C ARG A 18 -1.63 -27.89 -4.49
N ALA A 19 -1.87 -28.57 -3.38
CA ALA A 19 -0.89 -29.40 -2.72
C ALA A 19 -0.44 -30.47 -3.73
N GLY A 20 0.68 -30.25 -4.39
CA GLY A 20 1.17 -31.13 -5.47
C GLY A 20 1.78 -30.43 -6.68
N ALA A 21 2.16 -29.16 -6.59
CA ALA A 21 2.97 -28.55 -7.64
C ALA A 21 4.27 -29.35 -7.83
N PRO A 22 4.67 -29.67 -9.08
CA PRO A 22 5.86 -30.49 -9.34
C PRO A 22 7.10 -29.82 -8.75
N LYS A 23 7.89 -30.59 -7.99
CA LYS A 23 9.22 -30.14 -7.54
C LYS A 23 10.03 -29.83 -8.80
N ARG A 24 10.51 -28.58 -8.90
CA ARG A 24 11.44 -28.15 -9.94
C ARG A 24 12.68 -29.05 -9.91
N ALA A 25 12.89 -29.85 -10.95
CA ALA A 25 14.02 -30.78 -11.05
C ALA A 25 15.33 -30.07 -11.46
N ASP A 26 15.21 -28.82 -11.92
CA ASP A 26 16.27 -27.90 -12.31
C ASP A 26 16.93 -27.16 -11.14
N VAL A 27 16.38 -27.30 -9.92
CA VAL A 27 16.85 -26.57 -8.74
C VAL A 27 17.23 -27.57 -7.64
N ASP A 28 18.44 -27.44 -7.10
CA ASP A 28 18.90 -28.25 -5.98
C ASP A 28 17.95 -28.10 -4.76
N LEU A 29 17.82 -29.18 -3.97
CA LEU A 29 16.85 -29.28 -2.88
C LEU A 29 17.06 -28.15 -1.84
N SER A 30 18.32 -27.74 -1.64
CA SER A 30 18.74 -26.65 -0.74
C SER A 30 18.20 -25.29 -1.19
N MET A 31 18.08 -25.07 -2.50
CA MET A 31 17.60 -23.83 -3.10
C MET A 31 16.08 -23.79 -3.25
N SER A 32 15.39 -24.92 -3.08
CA SER A 32 13.93 -25.00 -3.22
C SER A 32 13.17 -24.05 -2.28
N LYS A 33 13.66 -23.80 -1.06
CA LYS A 33 13.06 -22.85 -0.10
C LYS A 33 13.20 -21.39 -0.55
N TRP A 34 14.31 -21.04 -1.18
CA TRP A 34 14.59 -19.68 -1.64
C TRP A 34 13.79 -19.35 -2.91
N TRP A 35 13.58 -20.35 -3.78
CA TRP A 35 12.81 -20.19 -5.01
C TRP A 35 11.34 -20.63 -4.91
N ALA A 36 10.89 -21.13 -3.76
CA ALA A 36 9.50 -21.53 -3.50
C ALA A 36 8.49 -20.37 -3.63
N ALA A 37 8.95 -19.12 -3.49
CA ALA A 37 8.12 -17.93 -3.70
C ALA A 37 7.67 -17.77 -5.17
N PHE A 38 8.38 -18.39 -6.11
CA PHE A 38 8.08 -18.29 -7.54
C PHE A 38 7.11 -19.40 -7.97
N LYS A 39 5.81 -19.10 -7.86
CA LYS A 39 4.77 -19.90 -8.53
C LYS A 39 5.08 -19.96 -10.02
N HIS A 40 4.90 -21.14 -10.61
CA HIS A 40 4.96 -21.29 -12.06
C HIS A 40 3.82 -20.45 -12.67
N GLN A 41 4.18 -19.43 -13.43
CA GLN A 41 3.26 -18.58 -14.17
C GLN A 41 3.54 -18.79 -15.64
N ASP A 42 2.70 -19.60 -16.30
CA ASP A 42 2.82 -19.87 -17.72
C ASP A 42 2.33 -18.67 -18.54
N GLY A 43 3.10 -18.29 -19.56
CA GLY A 43 2.72 -17.25 -20.53
C GLY A 43 2.92 -15.80 -20.09
N LEU A 44 3.53 -15.54 -18.92
CA LEU A 44 3.90 -14.17 -18.54
C LEU A 44 5.27 -13.82 -19.15
N VAL A 45 5.27 -12.90 -20.11
CA VAL A 45 6.50 -12.29 -20.62
C VAL A 45 6.69 -10.95 -19.91
N THR A 46 7.78 -10.81 -19.16
CA THR A 46 8.18 -9.53 -18.57
C THR A 46 9.34 -8.91 -19.36
N GLN A 47 9.30 -7.61 -19.53
CA GLN A 47 10.38 -6.84 -20.16
C GLN A 47 10.87 -5.80 -19.16
N HIS A 48 12.19 -5.68 -19.06
CA HIS A 48 12.85 -4.76 -18.15
C HIS A 48 13.96 -4.04 -18.90
N LEU A 49 14.11 -2.73 -18.67
CA LEU A 49 15.27 -1.97 -19.13
C LEU A 49 16.46 -2.20 -18.19
N SER A 50 17.67 -2.12 -18.71
CA SER A 50 18.88 -2.08 -17.88
C SER A 50 18.83 -0.89 -16.92
N PRO A 51 19.23 -1.03 -15.65
CA PRO A 51 19.25 0.09 -14.70
C PRO A 51 20.07 1.29 -15.19
N PHE A 52 21.10 1.05 -16.01
CA PHE A 52 21.97 2.09 -16.56
C PHE A 52 21.31 2.89 -17.69
N GLU A 53 20.21 2.39 -18.26
CA GLU A 53 19.44 3.05 -19.32
C GLU A 53 18.27 3.85 -18.75
N GLN A 54 17.96 3.68 -17.45
CA GLN A 54 16.83 4.33 -16.80
C GLN A 54 17.22 5.67 -16.19
N GLN A 55 16.44 6.71 -16.48
CA GLN A 55 16.51 7.98 -15.73
C GLN A 55 15.80 7.81 -14.38
N ALA A 56 16.53 7.46 -13.32
CA ALA A 56 15.92 7.13 -12.03
C ALA A 56 15.25 8.33 -11.32
N LEU A 57 15.86 9.51 -11.39
CA LEU A 57 15.45 10.67 -10.57
C LEU A 57 14.33 11.50 -11.21
N MET A 58 14.35 11.70 -12.53
CA MET A 58 13.41 12.61 -13.20
C MET A 58 11.93 12.20 -13.08
N PRO A 59 11.56 10.92 -13.28
CA PRO A 59 10.18 10.47 -13.09
C PRO A 59 9.73 10.57 -11.63
N TRP A 60 10.66 10.37 -10.69
CA TRP A 60 10.37 10.46 -9.27
C TRP A 60 10.02 11.89 -8.87
N VAL A 61 10.88 12.87 -9.17
CA VAL A 61 10.63 14.28 -8.81
C VAL A 61 9.32 14.80 -9.41
N ARG A 62 9.01 14.43 -10.67
CA ARG A 62 7.80 14.87 -11.36
C ARG A 62 6.51 14.28 -10.79
N THR A 63 6.55 13.03 -10.30
CA THR A 63 5.35 12.32 -9.84
C THR A 63 5.21 12.28 -8.32
N TRP A 64 6.29 12.51 -7.59
CA TRP A 64 6.33 12.39 -6.14
C TRP A 64 5.37 13.34 -5.41
N PRO A 65 5.31 14.66 -5.72
CA PRO A 65 4.40 15.56 -5.01
C PRO A 65 2.93 15.15 -5.16
N LYS A 66 2.53 14.79 -6.38
CA LYS A 66 1.18 14.32 -6.68
C LYS A 66 0.85 13.04 -5.91
N ARG A 67 1.73 12.05 -5.96
CA ARG A 67 1.54 10.76 -5.25
C ARG A 67 1.52 10.94 -3.74
N LEU A 68 2.32 11.84 -3.20
CA LEU A 68 2.34 12.15 -1.78
C LEU A 68 1.02 12.79 -1.35
N TYR A 69 0.53 13.78 -2.10
CA TYR A 69 -0.77 14.41 -1.83
C TYR A 69 -1.91 13.39 -1.91
N GLU A 70 -1.97 12.58 -2.96
CA GLU A 70 -2.99 11.53 -3.10
C GLU A 70 -2.98 10.55 -1.94
N LYS A 71 -1.80 10.10 -1.51
CA LYS A 71 -1.66 9.21 -0.34
C LYS A 71 -2.05 9.90 0.96
N PHE A 72 -1.63 11.16 1.15
CA PHE A 72 -1.98 11.92 2.33
C PHE A 72 -3.49 12.07 2.45
N VAL A 73 -4.16 12.59 1.42
CA VAL A 73 -5.61 12.79 1.41
C VAL A 73 -6.37 11.47 1.58
N ALA A 74 -5.91 10.39 0.95
CA ALA A 74 -6.52 9.07 1.11
C ALA A 74 -6.47 8.57 2.56
N SER A 75 -5.39 8.88 3.29
CA SER A 75 -5.20 8.43 4.68
C SER A 75 -5.68 9.43 5.73
N VAL A 76 -6.01 10.68 5.37
CA VAL A 76 -6.41 11.73 6.33
C VAL A 76 -7.54 11.25 7.24
N PHE A 77 -8.55 10.57 6.70
CA PHE A 77 -9.69 10.11 7.51
C PHE A 77 -9.34 9.01 8.51
N ASP A 78 -8.23 8.29 8.33
CA ASP A 78 -7.81 7.23 9.26
C ASP A 78 -7.12 7.81 10.50
N TRP A 79 -6.27 8.83 10.33
CA TRP A 79 -5.46 9.37 11.44
C TRP A 79 -5.97 10.72 11.98
N ALA A 80 -6.66 11.53 11.17
CA ALA A 80 -7.12 12.85 11.61
C ALA A 80 -8.10 12.80 12.78
N PRO A 81 -9.06 11.85 12.87
CA PRO A 81 -9.93 11.74 14.03
C PRO A 81 -9.14 11.45 15.32
N SER A 82 -8.11 10.60 15.25
CA SER A 82 -7.27 10.28 16.40
C SER A 82 -6.49 11.49 16.87
N LEU A 83 -5.87 12.24 15.96
CA LEU A 83 -5.13 13.45 16.32
C LEU A 83 -6.06 14.56 16.81
N GLY A 84 -7.23 14.71 16.19
CA GLY A 84 -8.25 15.67 16.62
C GLY A 84 -8.77 15.37 18.02
N LEU A 85 -9.04 14.11 18.33
CA LEU A 85 -9.47 13.69 19.66
C LEU A 85 -8.38 13.95 20.70
N MET A 86 -7.12 13.61 20.38
CA MET A 86 -5.98 13.87 21.27
C MET A 86 -5.86 15.36 21.58
N TYR A 87 -5.91 16.21 20.55
CA TYR A 87 -5.86 17.66 20.72
C TYR A 87 -7.01 18.18 21.60
N ALA A 88 -8.24 17.72 21.34
CA ALA A 88 -9.41 18.13 22.12
C ALA A 88 -9.30 17.75 23.61
N ILE A 89 -8.73 16.57 23.92
CA ILE A 89 -8.53 16.12 25.30
C ILE A 89 -7.50 17.01 26.02
N VAL A 90 -6.39 17.36 25.35
CA VAL A 90 -5.36 18.24 25.94
C VAL A 90 -5.93 19.62 26.25
N GLU A 91 -6.59 20.24 25.27
CA GLU A 91 -7.20 21.57 25.45
C GLU A 91 -8.27 21.56 26.57
N TRP A 92 -9.11 20.52 26.60
CA TRP A 92 -10.11 20.35 27.66
C TRP A 92 -9.47 20.18 29.04
N SER A 93 -8.38 19.42 29.12
CA SER A 93 -7.64 19.21 30.37
C SER A 93 -7.02 20.50 30.88
N GLU A 94 -6.41 21.30 30.01
CA GLU A 94 -5.84 22.60 30.38
C GLU A 94 -6.91 23.57 30.85
N TRP A 95 -8.02 23.67 30.11
CA TRP A 95 -9.16 24.49 30.50
C TRP A 95 -9.70 24.10 31.89
N LYS A 96 -9.89 22.80 32.14
CA LYS A 96 -10.34 22.30 33.44
C LYS A 96 -9.35 22.55 34.57
N HIS A 97 -8.06 22.43 34.30
CA HIS A 97 -7.05 22.70 35.32
C HIS A 97 -7.06 24.18 35.72
N HIS A 98 -7.20 25.08 34.74
CA HIS A 98 -7.30 26.51 34.98
C HIS A 98 -8.57 26.88 35.77
N ASP A 99 -9.72 26.30 35.40
CA ASP A 99 -11.01 26.47 36.07
C ASP A 99 -10.92 26.09 37.57
N ILE A 100 -10.36 24.93 37.88
CA ILE A 100 -10.19 24.45 39.26
C ILE A 100 -9.20 25.34 40.04
N ALA A 101 -8.10 25.76 39.42
CA ALA A 101 -7.10 26.61 40.05
C ALA A 101 -7.67 27.98 40.46
N HIS A 102 -8.57 28.54 39.66
CA HIS A 102 -9.28 29.77 40.02
C HIS A 102 -10.22 29.57 41.21
N HIS A 103 -11.02 28.50 41.21
CA HIS A 103 -12.00 28.25 42.27
C HIS A 103 -11.40 27.77 43.61
N HIS A 104 -10.13 27.32 43.64
CA HIS A 104 -9.42 26.98 44.87
C HIS A 104 -8.67 28.15 45.51
N ARG A 105 -8.58 29.28 44.82
CA ARG A 105 -7.92 30.48 45.33
C ARG A 105 -8.88 31.40 46.11
N ASP A 106 -10.18 31.27 45.86
CA ASP A 106 -11.26 32.03 46.50
C ASP A 106 -11.91 31.22 47.64
#